data_AF-A0A3C0U7Q3-F1
#
_entry.id   AF-A0A3C0U7Q3-F1
#
_cell.length_a   1.000
_cell.length_b   1.000
_cell.length_c   1.000
_cell.angle_alpha   90.00
_cell.angle_beta   90.00
_cell.angle_gamma   90.00
#
_symmetry.space_group_name_H-M   'P 1'
#
loop_
_entity.id
_entity.type
_entity.pdbx_description
1 polymer ?
#
loop_
_entity_poly.entity_id
_entity_poly.type
_entity_poly.pdbx_seq_one_letter_code
_entity_poly.pdbx_strand_id
1 'polypeptide(L)' 'MPVIHTHVSVSTTPAQREALKAAYGKAITAVPGKSEGWLMCPFEDNMPIYFGGDDSKPAAYVEVNVFGSNV' A
#
# COMPACT_ATOMS: atom_id res chain seq x y z
N MET A 1 3.06 2.00 14.85
CA MET A 1 3.34 1.07 13.74
C MET A 1 2.39 1.41 12.59
N PRO A 2 2.85 2.18 11.60
CA PRO A 2 2.08 2.40 10.38
C PRO A 2 2.10 1.16 9.47
N VAL A 3 1.01 0.92 8.76
CA VAL A 3 0.89 -0.14 7.74
C VAL A 3 0.38 0.48 6.46
N ILE A 4 1.04 0.21 5.34
CA ILE A 4 0.52 0.52 3.99
C ILE A 4 0.26 -0.81 3.30
N HIS A 5 -1.00 -1.24 3.26
CA HIS A 5 -1.43 -2.47 2.63
C HIS A 5 -1.82 -2.21 1.18
N THR A 6 -1.21 -2.93 0.26
CA THR A 6 -1.44 -2.75 -1.18
C THR A 6 -2.10 -3.99 -1.76
N HIS A 7 -3.31 -3.82 -2.26
CA HIS A 7 -4.06 -4.81 -3.02
C HIS A 7 -4.07 -4.42 -4.48
N VAL A 8 -3.71 -5.34 -5.38
CA VAL A 8 -3.72 -5.08 -6.83
C VAL A 8 -4.33 -6.25 -7.59
N SER A 9 -5.04 -5.95 -8.68
CA SER A 9 -5.67 -6.98 -9.51
C SER A 9 -4.74 -7.66 -10.50
N VAL A 10 -3.49 -7.22 -10.57
CA VAL A 10 -2.45 -7.75 -11.45
C VAL A 10 -1.31 -8.35 -10.64
N SER A 11 -0.50 -9.20 -11.27
CA SER A 11 0.69 -9.75 -10.63
C SER A 11 1.74 -8.66 -10.36
N THR A 12 2.47 -8.80 -9.25
CA THR A 12 3.52 -7.83 -8.87
C THR A 12 4.87 -8.52 -8.69
N THR A 13 5.87 -8.07 -9.44
CA THR A 13 7.24 -8.60 -9.35
C THR A 13 7.93 -8.18 -8.03
N PRO A 14 8.97 -8.93 -7.58
CA PRO A 14 9.80 -8.50 -6.46
C PRO A 14 10.39 -7.10 -6.62
N ALA A 15 10.84 -6.75 -7.83
CA ALA A 15 11.42 -5.43 -8.10
C ALA A 15 10.39 -4.29 -7.96
N GLN A 16 9.15 -4.53 -8.40
CA GLN A 16 8.05 -3.57 -8.19
C GLN A 16 7.71 -3.43 -6.71
N ARG A 17 7.68 -4.53 -5.95
CA ARG A 17 7.46 -4.47 -4.48
C ARG A 17 8.54 -3.67 -3.77
N GLU A 18 9.81 -3.85 -4.14
CA GLU A 18 10.91 -3.06 -3.57
C GLU A 18 10.79 -1.57 -3.94
N ALA A 19 10.43 -1.25 -5.18
CA ALA A 19 10.21 0.13 -5.60
C ALA A 19 9.06 0.80 -4.83
N LEU A 20 7.94 0.08 -4.64
CA LEU A 20 6.79 0.54 -3.85
C LEU A 20 7.16 0.73 -2.38
N LYS A 21 7.82 -0.26 -1.76
CA LYS A 21 8.29 -0.18 -0.37
C LYS A 21 9.22 1.02 -0.16
N ALA A 22 10.16 1.27 -1.08
CA ALA A 22 11.04 2.45 -1.01
C ALA A 22 10.26 3.77 -1.17
N ALA A 23 9.24 3.81 -2.04
CA ALA A 23 8.37 4.98 -2.18
C ALA A 23 7.52 5.22 -0.91
N TYR A 24 6.95 4.16 -0.33
CA TYR A 24 6.17 4.22 0.91
C TYR A 24 7.01 4.64 2.11
N GLY A 25 8.26 4.17 2.21
CA GLY A 25 9.21 4.59 3.25
C GLY A 25 9.49 6.09 3.24
N LYS A 26 9.52 6.71 2.05
CA LYS A 26 9.60 8.17 1.92
C LYS A 26 8.26 8.83 2.27
N ALA A 27 7.16 8.31 1.73
CA ALA A 27 5.83 8.90 1.87
C ALA A 27 5.30 8.89 3.31
N ILE A 28 5.64 7.88 4.12
CA ILE A 28 5.11 7.76 5.49
C ILE A 28 5.54 8.92 6.40
N THR A 29 6.63 9.62 6.05
CA THR A 29 7.09 10.81 6.77
C THR A 29 6.12 11.98 6.68
N ALA A 30 5.19 11.97 5.73
CA ALA A 30 4.09 12.94 5.66
C ALA A 30 3.11 12.80 6.83
N VAL A 31 3.06 11.64 7.50
CA VAL A 31 2.25 11.43 8.70
C VAL A 31 3.08 11.80 9.93
N PRO A 32 2.65 12.82 10.72
CA PRO A 32 3.43 13.28 11.87
C PRO A 32 3.76 12.16 12.86
N GLY A 33 5.03 12.09 13.26
CA GLY A 33 5.51 11.11 14.23
C GLY A 33 5.57 9.67 13.72
N LYS A 34 5.50 9.45 12.40
CA LYS A 34 5.72 8.14 11.76
C LYS A 34 7.01 8.13 10.95
N SER A 35 7.62 6.96 10.83
CA SER A 35 8.88 6.76 10.12
C SER A 35 8.92 5.39 9.46
N GLU A 36 9.79 5.26 8.45
CA GLU A 36 9.98 4.02 7.69
C GLU A 36 10.41 2.84 8.57
N GLY A 37 11.21 3.07 9.62
CA GLY A 37 11.74 2.00 10.47
C GLY A 37 10.68 1.14 11.18
N TRP A 38 9.43 1.63 11.24
CA TRP A 38 8.29 0.92 11.81
C TRP A 38 7.17 0.66 10.81
N LEU A 39 7.40 0.94 9.52
CA LEU A 39 6.43 0.78 8.44
C LEU A 39 6.36 -0.67 7.97
N MET A 40 5.16 -1.25 8.02
CA MET A 40 4.86 -2.54 7.41
C MET A 40 4.23 -2.34 6.03
N CYS A 41 4.69 -3.08 5.02
CA CYS A 41 4.19 -3.02 3.64
C CYS A 41 3.73 -4.41 3.16
N PRO A 42 2.52 -4.88 3.52
CA PRO A 42 1.97 -6.09 2.94
C PRO A 42 1.53 -5.83 1.48
N PHE A 43 1.72 -6.83 0.63
CA PHE A 43 1.33 -6.80 -0.78
C PHE A 43 0.50 -8.04 -1.11
N GLU A 44 -0.70 -7.82 -1.61
CA GLU A 44 -1.60 -8.85 -2.14
C GLU A 44 -1.81 -8.58 -3.63
N ASP A 45 -1.44 -9.53 -4.47
CA ASP A 45 -1.51 -9.42 -5.92
C ASP A 45 -2.51 -10.42 -6.52
N ASN A 46 -2.93 -10.16 -7.75
CA ASN A 46 -3.97 -10.94 -8.44
C ASN A 46 -5.31 -11.01 -7.67
N MET A 47 -5.62 -9.98 -6.88
CA MET A 47 -6.89 -9.88 -6.15
C MET A 47 -7.98 -9.35 -7.08
N PRO A 48 -9.12 -10.05 -7.28
CA PRO A 48 -10.23 -9.50 -8.07
C PRO A 48 -10.75 -8.21 -7.44
N ILE A 49 -10.75 -7.11 -8.22
CA ILE A 49 -11.23 -5.80 -7.78
C ILE A 49 -12.26 -5.31 -8.79
N TYR A 50 -13.51 -5.22 -8.34
CA TYR A 50 -14.59 -4.58 -9.07
C TYR A 50 -14.65 -3.10 -8.69
N PHE A 51 -14.42 -2.21 -9.65
CA PHE A 51 -14.55 -0.76 -9.43
C PHE A 51 -15.64 -0.20 -10.33
N GLY A 52 -16.70 0.32 -9.72
CA GLY A 52 -17.89 0.74 -10.47
C GLY A 52 -18.65 -0.41 -11.14
N GLY A 53 -18.48 -1.65 -10.65
CA GLY A 53 -19.11 -2.85 -11.20
C GLY A 53 -18.34 -3.52 -12.35
N ASP A 54 -17.13 -3.04 -12.68
CA ASP A 54 -16.26 -3.59 -13.73
C ASP A 54 -14.89 -3.98 -13.16
N ASP A 55 -14.37 -5.13 -13.58
CA ASP A 55 -13.03 -5.65 -13.27
C ASP A 55 -12.17 -5.85 -14.54
N SER A 56 -12.64 -5.39 -15.70
CA SER A 56 -11.94 -5.55 -16.99
C SER A 56 -10.61 -4.78 -17.09
N LYS A 57 -10.39 -3.80 -16.20
CA LYS A 57 -9.19 -2.97 -16.15
C LYS A 57 -8.38 -3.25 -14.88
N PRO A 58 -7.05 -3.12 -14.93
CA PRO A 58 -6.20 -3.15 -13.74
C PRO A 58 -6.65 -2.12 -12.71
N ALA A 59 -6.70 -2.54 -11.44
CA ALA A 59 -7.10 -1.70 -10.32
C ALA A 59 -6.18 -1.96 -9.12
N ALA A 60 -6.13 -0.98 -8.23
CA ALA A 60 -5.39 -1.03 -6.99
C ALA A 60 -6.22 -0.43 -5.86
N TYR A 61 -6.13 -1.02 -4.69
CA TYR A 61 -6.70 -0.51 -3.45
C TYR A 61 -5.59 -0.47 -2.39
N VAL A 62 -5.39 0.70 -1.79
CA VAL A 62 -4.29 0.93 -0.85
C VAL A 62 -4.86 1.45 0.45
N GLU A 63 -4.61 0.71 1.53
CA GLU A 63 -5.01 1.09 2.88
C GLU A 63 -3.81 1.60 3.67
N VAL A 64 -3.98 2.76 4.31
CA VAL A 64 -2.97 3.32 5.20
C VAL A 64 -3.51 3.28 6.63
N ASN A 65 -3.08 2.27 7.38
CA ASN A 65 -3.48 2.08 8.77
C ASN A 65 -2.46 2.75 9.69
N VAL A 66 -2.91 3.78 10.41
CA VAL A 66 -2.06 4.56 11.31
C VAL A 66 -2.61 4.49 12.73
N PHE A 67 -1.82 3.93 13.64
CA PHE A 67 -2.13 3.99 15.07
C PHE A 67 -1.78 5.37 15.65
N GLY A 68 -2.77 6.11 16.15
CA GLY A 68 -2.60 7.41 16.81
C GLY A 68 -3.92 8.17 16.96
N SER A 69 -3.94 9.22 17.79
CA SER A 69 -5.15 10.03 18.08
C SER A 69 -5.21 11.36 17.31
N ASN A 70 -4.19 11.68 16.50
CA ASN A 70 -4.04 12.96 15.80
C ASN A 70 -3.77 12.76 14.30
N VAL A 71 -4.46 11.80 13.68
CA VAL A 71 -4.42 11.54 12.23
C VAL A 71 -5.82 11.70 11.68
#